data_AF-A0A661J3S2-F1
#
_entry.id   AF-A0A661J3S2-F1
#
_cell.length_a   1.000
_cell.length_b   1.000
_cell.length_c   1.000
_cell.angle_alpha   90.00
_cell.angle_beta   90.00
_cell.angle_gamma   90.00
#
_symmetry.space_group_name_H-M   'P 1'
#
loop_
_entity.id
_entity.type
_entity.pdbx_description
1 polymer ?
#
loop_
_entity_poly.entity_id
_entity_poly.type
_entity_poly.pdbx_seq_one_letter_code
_entity_poly.pdbx_strand_id
1 'polypeptide(L)'
;MNDNNELTQRVKKIIVEGDYELLVKYAEQLGEKLAQNLHKNCYNPVKKEGKKWYCEKCKVFVPDNQVEPALTTSQIRNIFGFVKQLQARYDPNKLRMLKPKLAYMQTRSGKGGKALRAVLTTAIDCVFEGEREQQRPRFQRLVDFFEATLAYHKAYGGRD
;
A
#
# COMPACT_ATOMS: atom_id res chain seq x y z
N MET A 1 -13.74 15.73 -12.96
CA MET A 1 -13.34 15.87 -11.54
C MET A 1 -11.98 15.20 -11.37
N ASN A 2 -11.04 15.83 -10.66
CA ASN A 2 -9.64 15.38 -10.61
C ASN A 2 -9.50 14.14 -9.69
N ASP A 3 -8.88 13.05 -10.16
CA ASP A 3 -8.73 11.77 -9.42
C ASP A 3 -8.15 11.95 -8.01
N ASN A 4 -7.28 12.96 -7.82
CA ASN A 4 -6.69 13.31 -6.53
C ASN A 4 -7.73 13.84 -5.51
N ASN A 5 -8.77 14.54 -5.97
CA ASN A 5 -9.83 15.04 -5.10
C ASN A 5 -10.68 13.88 -4.59
N GLU A 6 -11.04 12.93 -5.46
CA GLU A 6 -11.84 11.77 -5.06
C GLU A 6 -11.10 10.90 -4.03
N LEU A 7 -9.81 10.62 -4.26
CA LEU A 7 -8.96 9.93 -3.27
C LEU A 7 -8.97 10.65 -1.92
N THR A 8 -8.78 11.97 -1.93
CA THR A 8 -8.73 12.78 -0.71
C THR A 8 -10.04 12.71 0.06
N GLN A 9 -11.19 12.85 -0.62
CA GLN A 9 -12.49 12.75 0.03
C GLN A 9 -12.72 11.37 0.62
N ARG A 10 -12.38 10.30 -0.11
CA ARG A 10 -12.52 8.93 0.37
C ARG A 10 -11.69 8.67 1.62
N VAL A 11 -10.45 9.13 1.63
CA VAL A 11 -9.55 8.98 2.78
C VAL A 11 -10.00 9.82 3.97
N LYS A 12 -10.53 11.03 3.76
CA LYS A 12 -11.10 11.85 4.85
C LYS A 12 -12.26 11.15 5.55
N LYS A 13 -13.20 10.55 4.81
CA LYS A 13 -14.30 9.78 5.40
C LYS A 13 -13.79 8.67 6.34
N ILE A 14 -12.76 7.95 5.92
CA ILE A 14 -12.16 6.89 6.74
C ILE A 14 -11.43 7.48 7.96
N ILE A 15 -10.49 8.41 7.72
CA ILE A 15 -9.55 8.86 8.74
C ILE A 15 -10.18 9.90 9.68
N VAL A 16 -10.83 10.93 9.13
CA VAL A 16 -11.39 12.05 9.90
C VAL A 16 -12.76 11.67 10.47
N GLU A 17 -13.67 11.16 9.63
CA GLU A 17 -15.06 10.89 10.01
C GLU A 17 -15.24 9.53 10.69
N GLY A 18 -14.33 8.58 10.46
CA GLY A 18 -14.37 7.26 11.09
C GLY A 18 -15.33 6.28 10.41
N ASP A 19 -15.52 6.40 9.10
CA ASP A 19 -16.33 5.48 8.29
C ASP A 19 -15.64 4.11 8.14
N TYR A 20 -15.92 3.20 9.09
CA TYR A 20 -15.36 1.84 9.11
C TYR A 20 -15.93 0.94 8.01
N GLU A 21 -17.14 1.22 7.50
CA GLU A 21 -17.69 0.45 6.39
C GLU A 21 -16.91 0.73 5.10
N LEU A 22 -16.63 2.01 4.83
CA LEU A 22 -15.78 2.42 3.72
C LEU A 22 -14.33 1.97 3.92
N LEU A 23 -13.83 1.97 5.16
CA LEU A 23 -12.50 1.47 5.51
C LEU A 23 -12.33 0.03 5.02
N VAL A 24 -13.24 -0.88 5.41
CA VAL A 24 -13.15 -2.30 5.05
C VAL A 24 -13.25 -2.49 3.53
N LYS A 25 -14.24 -1.85 2.88
CA LYS A 25 -14.42 -1.94 1.42
C LYS A 25 -13.20 -1.43 0.66
N TYR A 26 -12.60 -0.32 1.10
CA TYR A 26 -11.47 0.26 0.41
C TYR A 26 -10.17 -0.50 0.67
N ALA A 27 -10.00 -1.04 1.88
CA ALA A 27 -8.89 -1.91 2.23
C ALA A 27 -8.91 -3.20 1.39
N GLU A 28 -10.09 -3.78 1.15
CA GLU A 28 -10.26 -4.95 0.26
C GLU A 28 -9.80 -4.63 -1.16
N GLN A 29 -10.30 -3.54 -1.75
CA GLN A 29 -9.91 -3.09 -3.10
C GLN A 29 -8.40 -2.86 -3.23
N LEU A 30 -7.78 -2.23 -2.23
CA LEU A 30 -6.33 -2.01 -2.23
C LEU A 30 -5.55 -3.32 -2.03
N GLY A 31 -5.99 -4.18 -1.11
CA GLY A 31 -5.40 -5.48 -0.86
C GLY A 31 -5.42 -6.36 -2.12
N GLU A 32 -6.55 -6.40 -2.81
CA GLU A 32 -6.71 -7.08 -4.09
C GLU A 32 -5.77 -6.47 -5.14
N LYS A 33 -5.77 -5.15 -5.31
CA LYS A 33 -4.90 -4.46 -6.29
C LYS A 33 -3.40 -4.65 -6.02
N LEU A 34 -3.02 -4.77 -4.75
CA LEU A 34 -1.66 -5.13 -4.35
C LEU A 34 -1.34 -6.57 -4.77
N ALA A 35 -2.29 -7.49 -4.57
CA ALA A 35 -2.17 -8.89 -4.94
C ALA A 35 -2.25 -9.13 -6.46
N GLN A 36 -3.03 -8.37 -7.23
CA GLN A 36 -3.25 -8.51 -8.69
C GLN A 36 -1.98 -8.43 -9.55
N ASN A 37 -0.81 -8.17 -8.95
CA ASN A 37 0.49 -8.41 -9.58
C ASN A 37 0.91 -9.90 -9.57
N LEU A 38 -0.02 -10.84 -9.30
CA LEU A 38 0.21 -12.27 -9.06
C LEU A 38 0.83 -13.08 -10.21
N HIS A 39 0.87 -12.57 -11.44
CA HIS A 39 1.79 -13.13 -12.45
C HIS A 39 3.27 -13.03 -12.00
N LYS A 40 3.57 -12.25 -10.94
CA LYS A 40 4.88 -12.12 -10.30
C LYS A 40 5.19 -13.13 -9.19
N ASN A 41 4.21 -13.78 -8.56
CA ASN A 41 4.47 -14.93 -7.68
C ASN A 41 4.88 -16.21 -8.45
N CYS A 42 4.83 -16.11 -9.77
CA CYS A 42 5.33 -17.03 -10.77
C CYS A 42 6.73 -16.62 -11.30
N TYR A 43 7.22 -15.42 -10.95
CA TYR A 43 8.33 -14.76 -11.64
C TYR A 43 9.67 -15.04 -10.97
N ASN A 44 10.20 -16.24 -11.22
CA ASN A 44 11.65 -16.45 -11.33
C ASN A 44 11.98 -16.65 -12.82
N PRO A 45 11.89 -15.60 -13.65
CA PRO A 45 11.96 -15.78 -15.08
C PRO A 45 13.41 -16.10 -15.48
N VAL A 46 13.59 -17.21 -16.17
CA VAL A 46 14.91 -17.55 -16.71
C VAL A 46 15.05 -16.87 -18.06
N LYS A 47 16.17 -16.19 -18.28
CA LYS A 47 16.48 -15.59 -19.58
C LYS A 47 16.77 -16.72 -20.56
N LYS A 48 15.82 -17.04 -21.43
CA LYS A 48 16.05 -17.96 -22.55
C LYS A 48 16.67 -17.20 -23.72
N GLU A 49 17.46 -17.90 -24.53
CA GLU A 49 18.13 -17.34 -25.71
C GLU A 49 17.14 -16.51 -26.55
N GLY A 50 17.52 -15.26 -26.88
CA GLY A 50 16.66 -14.34 -27.63
C GLY A 50 15.86 -13.31 -26.82
N LYS A 51 16.26 -12.97 -25.57
CA LYS A 51 15.73 -11.86 -24.75
C LYS A 51 14.25 -11.99 -24.34
N LYS A 52 13.68 -13.19 -24.28
CA LYS A 52 12.29 -13.40 -23.80
C LYS A 52 12.30 -13.94 -22.37
N TRP A 53 11.52 -13.32 -21.49
CA TRP A 53 11.31 -13.83 -20.14
C TRP A 53 10.29 -14.97 -20.14
N TYR A 54 10.63 -16.11 -19.54
CA TYR A 54 9.75 -17.26 -19.43
C TYR A 54 9.47 -17.58 -17.97
N CYS A 55 8.21 -17.70 -17.61
CA CYS A 55 7.80 -18.17 -16.30
C CYS A 55 7.68 -19.70 -16.29
N GLU A 56 8.53 -20.39 -15.53
CA GLU A 56 8.48 -21.86 -15.42
C GLU A 56 7.22 -22.37 -14.71
N LYS A 57 6.75 -21.63 -13.69
CA LYS A 57 5.57 -22.04 -12.90
C LYS A 57 4.25 -21.92 -13.67
N CYS A 58 4.08 -20.84 -14.43
CA CYS A 58 2.88 -20.57 -15.21
C CYS A 58 3.01 -21.04 -16.67
N LYS A 59 4.19 -21.51 -17.08
CA LYS A 59 4.53 -21.97 -18.45
C LYS A 59 4.25 -20.96 -19.57
N VAL A 60 4.28 -19.66 -19.28
CA VAL A 60 4.01 -18.57 -20.25
C VAL A 60 5.22 -17.65 -20.43
N PHE A 61 5.32 -17.03 -21.62
CA PHE A 61 6.24 -15.94 -21.86
C PHE A 61 5.68 -14.63 -21.31
N VAL A 62 6.54 -13.81 -20.70
CA VAL A 62 6.17 -12.52 -20.11
C VAL A 62 6.80 -11.40 -20.95
N PRO A 63 6.00 -10.46 -21.48
CA PRO A 63 6.53 -9.30 -22.21
C PRO A 63 7.17 -8.29 -21.25
N ASP A 64 8.24 -7.62 -21.69
CA ASP A 64 9.04 -6.70 -20.86
C ASP A 64 8.22 -5.59 -20.19
N ASN A 65 7.14 -5.14 -20.84
CA ASN A 65 6.24 -4.08 -20.37
C ASN A 65 5.25 -4.54 -19.28
N GLN A 66 5.15 -5.85 -19.00
CA GLN A 66 4.34 -6.40 -17.90
C GLN A 66 5.17 -6.69 -16.65
N VAL A 67 6.45 -6.29 -16.65
CA VAL A 67 7.38 -6.46 -15.55
C VAL A 67 7.45 -5.18 -14.69
N GLU A 68 6.33 -4.56 -14.30
CA GLU A 68 6.40 -3.44 -13.33
C GLU A 68 6.72 -3.98 -11.92
N PRO A 69 7.93 -3.81 -11.35
CA PRO A 69 8.31 -4.43 -10.08
C PRO A 69 7.27 -4.13 -9.01
N ALA A 70 6.67 -5.16 -8.41
CA ALA A 70 5.73 -4.95 -7.31
C ALA A 70 6.52 -4.43 -6.11
N LEU A 71 5.85 -3.74 -5.17
CA LEU A 71 6.44 -3.57 -3.83
C LEU A 71 6.77 -4.95 -3.30
N THR A 72 8.01 -5.17 -2.87
CA THR A 72 8.38 -6.44 -2.25
C THR A 72 7.68 -6.55 -0.90
N THR A 73 7.40 -7.77 -0.45
CA THR A 73 6.75 -7.92 0.85
C THR A 73 7.61 -7.39 2.00
N SER A 74 8.94 -7.47 1.88
CA SER A 74 9.87 -6.84 2.80
C SER A 74 9.68 -5.32 2.88
N GLN A 75 9.44 -4.65 1.75
CA GLN A 75 9.16 -3.21 1.73
C GLN A 75 7.86 -2.87 2.47
N ILE A 76 6.80 -3.64 2.22
CA ILE A 76 5.50 -3.45 2.89
C ILE A 76 5.62 -3.72 4.39
N ARG A 77 6.29 -4.82 4.78
CA ARG A 77 6.58 -5.20 6.17
C ARG A 77 7.39 -4.13 6.89
N ASN A 78 8.38 -3.52 6.24
CA ASN A 78 9.21 -2.47 6.83
C ASN A 78 8.39 -1.21 7.15
N ILE A 79 7.50 -0.78 6.24
CA ILE A 79 6.57 0.34 6.51
C ILE A 79 5.66 -0.04 7.68
N PHE A 80 5.07 -1.23 7.63
CA PHE A 80 4.12 -1.68 8.65
C PHE A 80 4.77 -1.76 10.03
N GLY A 81 5.97 -2.34 10.13
CA GLY A 81 6.73 -2.39 11.38
C GLY A 81 7.01 -1.00 11.96
N PHE A 82 7.34 -0.02 11.12
CA PHE A 82 7.51 1.37 11.55
C PHE A 82 6.19 1.98 12.06
N VAL A 83 5.07 1.73 11.37
CA VAL A 83 3.74 2.18 11.80
C VAL A 83 3.35 1.55 13.14
N LYS A 84 3.62 0.26 13.36
CA LYS A 84 3.38 -0.43 14.65
C LYS A 84 4.26 0.10 15.78
N GLN A 85 5.51 0.44 15.51
CA GLN A 85 6.38 1.13 16.48
C GLN A 85 5.79 2.49 16.90
N LEU A 86 5.24 3.25 15.94
CA LEU A 86 4.55 4.52 16.23
C LEU A 86 3.23 4.31 16.97
N GLN A 87 2.52 3.21 16.74
CA GLN A 87 1.33 2.87 17.50
C GLN A 87 1.63 2.65 18.98
N ALA A 88 2.71 1.93 19.29
CA ALA A 88 3.13 1.69 20.67
C ALA A 88 3.53 3.00 21.39
N ARG A 89 4.21 3.91 20.68
CA ARG A 89 4.58 5.23 21.19
C ARG A 89 4.33 6.30 20.14
N TYR A 90 3.16 6.93 20.24
CA TYR A 90 2.74 7.94 19.28
C TYR A 90 3.72 9.12 19.25
N ASP A 91 4.29 9.37 18.06
CA ASP A 91 5.21 10.46 17.78
C ASP A 91 4.79 11.14 16.46
N PRO A 92 4.17 12.34 16.53
CA PRO A 92 3.65 13.03 15.35
C PRO A 92 4.76 13.45 14.38
N ASN A 93 5.98 13.72 14.87
CA ASN A 93 7.08 14.12 14.00
C ASN A 93 7.59 12.92 13.20
N LYS A 94 7.73 11.76 13.84
CA LYS A 94 8.08 10.52 13.15
C LYS A 94 7.00 10.04 12.18
N LEU A 95 5.72 10.27 12.49
CA LEU A 95 4.63 10.00 11.56
C LEU A 95 4.75 10.87 10.29
N ARG A 96 5.05 12.17 10.41
CA ARG A 96 5.30 13.03 9.23
C ARG A 96 6.48 12.53 8.39
N MET A 97 7.52 12.02 9.04
CA MET A 97 8.69 11.44 8.37
C MET A 97 8.42 10.13 7.63
N LEU A 98 7.21 9.55 7.76
CA LEU A 98 6.82 8.42 6.94
C LEU A 98 6.60 8.82 5.47
N LYS A 99 6.14 10.06 5.19
CA LYS A 99 5.94 10.55 3.81
C LYS A 99 7.20 10.51 2.94
N PRO A 100 8.36 11.08 3.35
CA PRO A 100 9.59 10.97 2.57
C PRO A 100 10.09 9.52 2.43
N LYS A 101 9.90 8.66 3.44
CA LYS A 101 10.23 7.22 3.34
C LYS A 101 9.37 6.54 2.26
N LEU A 102 8.07 6.82 2.23
CA LEU A 102 7.15 6.30 1.20
C LEU A 102 7.52 6.80 -0.20
N ALA A 103 7.93 8.07 -0.32
CA ALA A 103 8.38 8.66 -1.59
C ALA A 103 9.66 7.97 -2.12
N TYR A 104 10.63 7.68 -1.25
CA TYR A 104 11.87 7.00 -1.66
C TYR A 104 11.62 5.60 -2.27
N MET A 105 10.61 4.89 -1.78
CA MET A 105 10.23 3.55 -2.28
C MET A 105 9.68 3.56 -3.72
N GLN A 106 9.44 4.74 -4.31
CA GLN A 106 8.87 4.94 -5.64
C GLN A 106 9.72 4.39 -6.78
N THR A 107 11.03 4.21 -6.59
CA THR A 107 11.95 3.85 -7.68
C THR A 107 11.69 2.46 -8.28
N ARG A 108 10.88 1.59 -7.64
CA ARG A 108 10.61 0.21 -8.11
C ARG A 108 9.20 -0.32 -7.79
N SER A 109 8.16 0.51 -7.79
CA SER A 109 6.79 0.08 -7.41
C SER A 109 5.79 0.10 -8.57
N GLY A 110 5.10 -1.02 -8.81
CA GLY A 110 4.02 -1.15 -9.79
C GLY A 110 2.72 -0.45 -9.36
N LYS A 111 1.68 -0.52 -10.20
CA LYS A 111 0.38 0.15 -10.00
C LYS A 111 -0.20 0.00 -8.58
N GLY A 112 -0.14 -1.19 -7.97
CA GLY A 112 -0.61 -1.42 -6.61
C GLY A 112 0.18 -0.65 -5.55
N GLY A 113 1.52 -0.65 -5.65
CA GLY A 113 2.37 0.11 -4.72
C GLY A 113 2.26 1.62 -4.90
N LYS A 114 2.02 2.09 -6.13
CA LYS A 114 1.69 3.50 -6.40
C LYS A 114 0.39 3.91 -5.69
N ALA A 115 -0.65 3.07 -5.78
CA ALA A 115 -1.93 3.30 -5.12
C ALA A 115 -1.79 3.32 -3.58
N LEU A 116 -1.12 2.30 -3.00
CA LEU A 116 -0.89 2.23 -1.55
C LEU A 116 -0.15 3.48 -1.03
N ARG A 117 0.90 3.92 -1.72
CA ARG A 117 1.62 5.15 -1.34
C ARG A 117 0.72 6.38 -1.37
N ALA A 118 -0.06 6.56 -2.43
CA ALA A 118 -0.94 7.72 -2.57
C ALA A 118 -1.92 7.76 -1.40
N VAL A 119 -2.56 6.64 -1.11
CA VAL A 119 -3.51 6.50 0.00
C VAL A 119 -2.84 6.75 1.36
N LEU A 120 -1.70 6.10 1.64
CA LEU A 120 -1.00 6.30 2.92
C LEU A 120 -0.51 7.73 3.10
N THR A 121 -0.03 8.38 2.04
CA THR A 121 0.43 9.78 2.10
C THR A 121 -0.74 10.70 2.43
N THR A 122 -1.88 10.52 1.75
CA THR A 122 -3.10 11.28 2.02
C THR A 122 -3.63 10.99 3.42
N ALA A 123 -3.61 9.74 3.87
CA ALA A 123 -4.09 9.35 5.19
C ALA A 123 -3.25 9.99 6.30
N ILE A 124 -1.92 10.06 6.14
CA ILE A 124 -1.03 10.77 7.05
C ILE A 124 -1.43 12.25 7.13
N ASP A 125 -1.72 12.90 6.01
CA ASP A 125 -2.15 14.30 6.01
C ASP A 125 -3.49 14.47 6.77
N CYS A 126 -4.46 13.58 6.54
CA CYS A 126 -5.75 13.60 7.24
C CYS A 126 -5.65 13.38 8.76
N VAL A 127 -4.62 12.66 9.25
CA VAL A 127 -4.35 12.50 10.68
C VAL A 127 -4.10 13.86 11.34
N PHE A 128 -3.45 14.79 10.64
CA PHE A 128 -3.05 16.09 11.18
C PHE A 128 -4.07 17.21 10.97
N GLU A 129 -5.22 16.94 10.35
CA GLU A 129 -6.27 17.95 10.18
C GLU A 129 -6.90 18.31 11.53
N GLY A 130 -7.34 19.57 11.72
CA GLY A 130 -8.06 19.99 12.93
C GLY A 130 -7.27 19.83 14.24
N GLU A 131 -7.98 19.53 15.33
CA GLU A 131 -7.45 19.58 16.69
C GLU A 131 -6.44 18.48 17.03
N ARG A 132 -5.45 18.80 17.86
CA ARG A 132 -4.34 17.90 18.24
C ARG A 132 -4.83 16.62 18.94
N GLU A 133 -5.90 16.73 19.73
CA GLU A 133 -6.49 15.60 20.46
C GLU A 133 -7.06 14.53 19.51
N GLN A 134 -7.48 14.94 18.30
CA GLN A 134 -8.01 14.04 17.29
C GLN A 134 -6.91 13.28 16.54
N GLN A 135 -5.64 13.69 16.63
CA GLN A 135 -4.58 13.05 15.86
C GLN A 135 -4.38 11.59 16.25
N ARG A 136 -4.46 11.25 17.55
CA ARG A 136 -4.27 9.88 18.03
C ARG A 136 -5.37 8.91 17.56
N PRO A 137 -6.68 9.20 17.72
CA PRO A 137 -7.73 8.33 17.20
C PRO A 137 -7.70 8.23 15.66
N ARG A 138 -7.36 9.32 14.95
CA ARG A 138 -7.21 9.28 13.50
C ARG A 138 -6.02 8.44 13.05
N PHE A 139 -4.91 8.52 13.79
CA PHE A 139 -3.77 7.65 13.55
C PHE A 139 -4.13 6.18 13.81
N GLN A 140 -4.95 5.88 14.82
CA GLN A 140 -5.45 4.53 15.03
C GLN A 140 -6.25 4.02 13.83
N ARG A 141 -7.13 4.84 13.24
CA ARG A 141 -7.87 4.50 12.02
C ARG A 141 -6.95 4.26 10.82
N LEU A 142 -5.85 5.02 10.70
CA LEU A 142 -4.81 4.75 9.70
C LEU A 142 -4.17 3.37 9.91
N VAL A 143 -3.86 3.01 11.16
CA VAL A 143 -3.32 1.68 11.50
C VAL A 143 -4.33 0.60 11.13
N ASP A 144 -5.58 0.72 11.56
CA ASP A 144 -6.65 -0.24 11.29
C ASP A 144 -6.84 -0.45 9.78
N PHE A 145 -6.87 0.65 9.02
CA PHE A 145 -6.96 0.61 7.56
C PHE A 145 -5.77 -0.10 6.92
N PHE A 146 -4.55 0.16 7.40
CA PHE A 146 -3.36 -0.48 6.86
C PHE A 146 -3.34 -1.98 7.20
N GLU A 147 -3.71 -2.37 8.41
CA GLU A 147 -3.84 -3.78 8.83
C GLU A 147 -4.88 -4.52 7.98
N ALA A 148 -6.07 -3.93 7.78
CA ALA A 148 -7.10 -4.49 6.92
C ALA A 148 -6.59 -4.68 5.47
N THR A 149 -5.86 -3.69 4.94
CA THR A 149 -5.29 -3.77 3.59
C THR A 149 -4.29 -4.93 3.48
N LEU A 150 -3.46 -5.15 4.50
CA LEU A 150 -2.52 -6.27 4.54
C LEU A 150 -3.21 -7.62 4.70
N ALA A 151 -4.27 -7.69 5.50
CA ALA A 151 -5.08 -8.89 5.66
C ALA A 151 -5.69 -9.31 4.32
N TYR A 152 -6.32 -8.38 3.60
CA TYR A 152 -6.86 -8.66 2.26
C TYR A 152 -5.77 -8.97 1.24
N HIS A 153 -4.64 -8.25 1.24
CA HIS A 153 -3.50 -8.59 0.39
C HIS A 153 -3.06 -10.06 0.57
N LYS A 154 -2.97 -10.52 1.82
CA LYS A 154 -2.65 -11.92 2.13
C LYS A 154 -3.76 -12.88 1.69
N ALA A 155 -5.03 -12.54 1.93
CA ALA A 155 -6.19 -13.34 1.54
C ALA A 155 -6.25 -13.56 0.01
N TYR A 156 -5.90 -12.54 -0.78
CA TYR A 156 -5.82 -12.64 -2.24
C TYR A 156 -4.53 -13.28 -2.76
N GLY A 157 -3.67 -13.85 -1.89
CA GLY A 157 -2.48 -14.61 -2.32
C GLY A 157 -1.19 -13.81 -2.38
N GLY A 158 -1.14 -12.62 -1.79
CA GLY A 158 0.10 -11.92 -1.48
C GLY A 158 1.00 -12.78 -0.60
N ARG A 159 2.25 -13.02 -1.00
CA ARG A 159 3.22 -13.77 -0.20
C ARG A 159 3.89 -12.87 0.83
N ASP A 160 4.37 -13.46 1.92
CA ASP A 160 5.20 -12.85 2.97
C ASP A 160 6.59 -12.39 2.46
#